data_AF-A0AB94IJQ3-F1
#
_entry.id   AF-A0AB94IJQ3-F1
#
_cell.length_a   1.000
_cell.length_b   1.000
_cell.length_c   1.000
_cell.angle_alpha   90.00
_cell.angle_beta   90.00
_cell.angle_gamma   90.00
#
_symmetry.space_group_name_H-M   'P 1'
#
loop_
_entity.id
_entity.type
_entity.pdbx_description
1 polymer ?
#
loop_
_entity_poly.entity_id
_entity_poly.type
_entity_poly.pdbx_seq_one_letter_code
_entity_poly.pdbx_strand_id
1 'polypeptide(L)' 'MEKNLIIERTKEGKALAMQREDFREGRPRKHTKEQVQHALKLLKTHTYKEVEEITGITKRTLIRRKNEKVK' A
#
# COMPACT_ATOMS: atom_id res chain seq x y z
N MET A 1 -4.67 8.93 35.10
CA MET A 1 -6.05 9.30 34.70
C MET A 1 -6.05 10.23 33.49
N GLU A 2 -5.28 11.32 33.51
CA GLU A 2 -5.23 12.32 32.42
C GLU A 2 -4.82 11.76 31.03
N LYS A 3 -3.81 10.89 30.96
CA LYS A 3 -3.38 10.26 29.70
C LYS A 3 -4.46 9.41 29.03
N ASN A 4 -5.34 8.79 29.82
CA ASN A 4 -6.41 7.95 29.29
C ASN A 4 -7.45 8.80 28.57
N LEU A 5 -7.75 10.00 29.08
CA LEU A 5 -8.68 10.92 28.44
C LEU A 5 -8.22 11.32 27.03
N ILE A 6 -6.91 11.54 26.85
CA ILE A 6 -6.32 11.87 25.55
C ILE A 6 -6.42 10.69 24.58
N ILE A 7 -6.14 9.48 25.06
CA ILE A 7 -6.22 8.26 24.26
C ILE A 7 -7.67 8.01 23.81
N GLU A 8 -8.65 8.10 24.71
CA GLU A 8 -10.05 7.89 24.36
C GLU A 8 -10.54 8.95 23.36
N ARG A 9 -10.25 10.23 23.60
CA ARG A 9 -10.63 11.30 22.67
C ARG A 9 -10.03 11.13 21.27
N THR A 10 -8.78 10.70 21.18
CA THR A 10 -8.11 10.47 19.89
C THR A 10 -8.64 9.25 19.15
N LYS A 11 -9.03 8.20 19.88
CA LYS A 11 -9.71 7.03 19.31
C LYS A 11 -11.08 7.41 18.75
N GLU A 12 -11.87 8.17 19.51
CA GLU A 12 -13.19 8.65 19.10
C GLU A 12 -13.10 9.51 17.84
N GLY A 13 -12.19 10.48 17.81
CA GLY A 13 -11.96 11.32 16.63
C GLY A 13 -11.53 10.50 15.40
N LYS A 14 -10.71 9.47 15.59
CA LYS A 14 -10.32 8.55 14.52
C LYS A 14 -11.51 7.71 14.04
N ALA A 15 -12.36 7.23 14.94
CA ALA A 15 -13.55 6.44 14.59
C ALA A 15 -14.53 7.26 13.74
N LEU A 16 -14.72 8.55 14.05
CA LEU A 16 -15.51 9.47 13.22
C LEU A 16 -14.86 9.70 11.84
N ALA A 17 -13.53 9.87 11.80
CA ALA A 17 -12.82 10.02 10.53
C ALA A 17 -12.92 8.76 9.65
N MET A 18 -12.90 7.56 10.24
CA MET A 18 -13.06 6.28 9.54
C MET A 18 -14.41 6.13 8.82
N GLN A 19 -15.45 6.88 9.23
CA GLN A 19 -16.76 6.86 8.56
C GLN A 19 -16.77 7.65 7.25
N ARG A 20 -15.79 8.51 6.99
CA ARG A 20 -15.72 9.31 5.77
C ARG A 20 -15.20 8.47 4.61
N GLU A 21 -15.80 8.61 3.43
CA GLU A 21 -15.44 7.82 2.24
C GLU A 21 -14.01 8.09 1.72
N ASP A 22 -13.46 9.28 2.02
CA ASP A 22 -12.12 9.68 1.64
C ASP A 22 -11.04 9.20 2.62
N PHE A 23 -11.44 8.64 3.77
CA PHE A 23 -10.49 8.19 4.79
C PHE A 23 -9.69 6.98 4.30
N ARG A 24 -8.36 7.09 4.43
CA ARG A 24 -7.42 6.01 4.12
C ARG A 24 -6.49 5.82 5.29
N GLU A 25 -6.47 4.62 5.83
CA GLU A 25 -5.58 4.28 6.92
C GLU A 25 -4.21 3.77 6.43
N GLY A 26 -3.17 4.09 7.19
CA GLY A 26 -1.82 3.63 6.93
C GLY A 26 -1.07 4.47 5.90
N ARG A 27 0.11 3.98 5.51
CA ARG A 27 1.01 4.72 4.61
C ARG A 27 0.47 4.68 3.17
N PRO A 28 0.34 5.83 2.49
CA PRO A 28 0.01 5.87 1.06
C PRO A 28 0.98 5.01 0.23
N ARG A 29 0.45 4.35 -0.80
CA ARG A 29 1.27 3.53 -1.70
C ARG A 29 2.22 4.43 -2.49
N LYS A 30 3.52 4.13 -2.42
CA LYS A 30 4.58 4.87 -3.15
C LYS A 30 4.41 4.84 -4.67
N HIS A 31 4.01 3.70 -5.23
CA HIS A 31 3.86 3.50 -6.67
C HIS A 31 2.40 3.52 -7.09
N THR A 32 2.13 4.17 -8.23
CA THR A 32 0.78 4.26 -8.82
C THR A 32 0.30 2.88 -9.28
N LYS A 33 -1.01 2.74 -9.50
CA LYS A 33 -1.60 1.49 -10.00
C LYS A 33 -1.03 1.12 -11.37
N GLU A 34 -0.82 2.11 -12.23
CA GLU A 34 -0.30 1.95 -13.58
C GLU A 34 1.15 1.46 -13.60
N GLN A 35 2.03 2.09 -12.80
CA GLN A 35 3.43 1.66 -12.66
C GLN A 35 3.52 0.19 -12.25
N VAL A 36 2.69 -0.21 -11.30
CA VAL A 36 2.66 -1.58 -10.79
C VAL A 36 2.07 -2.54 -11.82
N GLN A 37 1.03 -2.13 -12.54
CA GLN A 37 0.45 -2.94 -13.60
C GLN A 37 1.45 -3.15 -14.75
N HIS A 38 2.21 -2.12 -15.12
CA HIS A 38 3.28 -2.21 -16.09
C HIS A 38 4.37 -3.19 -15.61
N ALA A 39 4.86 -3.03 -14.39
CA ALA A 39 5.87 -3.93 -13.82
C ALA A 39 5.40 -5.39 -13.76
N LEU A 40 4.13 -5.64 -13.39
CA LEU A 40 3.57 -6.99 -13.36
C LEU A 40 3.39 -7.60 -14.76
N LYS A 41 3.17 -6.79 -15.79
CA LYS A 41 3.15 -7.27 -17.19
C LYS A 41 4.55 -7.72 -17.63
N LEU A 42 5.59 -6.98 -17.26
CA LEU A 42 6.98 -7.32 -17.59
C LEU A 42 7.43 -8.65 -17.00
N LEU A 43 6.89 -9.06 -15.84
CA LEU A 43 7.18 -10.35 -15.20
C LEU A 43 6.71 -11.58 -16.01
N LYS A 44 5.97 -11.40 -17.11
CA LYS A 44 5.63 -12.51 -18.02
C LYS A 44 6.81 -12.96 -18.87
N THR A 45 7.74 -12.06 -19.15
CA THR A 45 8.88 -12.30 -20.05
C THR A 45 10.23 -12.07 -19.39
N HIS A 46 10.29 -11.29 -18.30
CA HIS A 46 11.51 -10.94 -17.58
C HIS A 46 11.49 -11.50 -16.15
N THR A 47 12.68 -11.70 -15.61
CA THR A 47 12.88 -12.11 -14.22
C THR A 47 12.60 -10.96 -13.25
N TYR A 48 12.37 -11.28 -11.98
CA TYR A 48 12.12 -10.25 -10.96
C TYR A 48 13.28 -9.26 -10.79
N LYS A 49 14.52 -9.69 -11.02
CA LYS A 49 15.70 -8.82 -10.87
C LYS A 49 15.75 -7.79 -12.01
N GLU A 50 15.53 -8.24 -13.24
CA GLU A 50 15.47 -7.37 -14.41
C GLU A 50 14.32 -6.36 -14.29
N VAL A 51 13.13 -6.80 -13.85
CA VAL A 51 11.99 -5.89 -13.66
C VAL A 51 12.26 -4.87 -12.55
N GLU A 52 12.97 -5.25 -11.48
CA GLU A 52 13.39 -4.33 -10.42
C GLU A 52 14.35 -3.25 -10.95
N GLU A 53 15.32 -3.64 -11.78
CA GLU A 53 16.25 -2.70 -12.42
C GLU A 53 15.53 -1.76 -13.40
N ILE A 54 14.59 -2.27 -14.20
CA ILE A 54 13.84 -1.48 -15.20
C ILE A 54 12.85 -0.51 -14.53
N THR A 55 12.13 -0.95 -13.51
CA THR A 55 11.00 -0.20 -12.93
C THR A 55 11.33 0.52 -11.63
N GLY A 56 12.46 0.21 -11.01
CA GLY A 56 12.82 0.68 -9.67
C GLY A 56 11.91 0.15 -8.56
N ILE A 57 11.04 -0.83 -8.87
CA ILE A 57 10.15 -1.46 -7.90
C ILE A 57 10.83 -2.71 -7.36
N THR A 58 11.04 -2.76 -6.04
CA THR A 58 11.76 -3.87 -5.42
C THR A 58 11.07 -5.21 -5.62
N LYS A 59 11.85 -6.30 -5.74
CA LYS A 59 11.34 -7.68 -5.84
C LYS A 59 10.25 -7.98 -4.82
N ARG A 60 10.42 -7.58 -3.56
CA ARG A 60 9.43 -7.81 -2.49
C ARG A 60 8.11 -7.06 -2.75
N THR A 61 8.19 -5.85 -3.31
CA THR A 61 7.01 -5.08 -3.71
C THR A 61 6.30 -5.75 -4.89
N LEU A 62 7.04 -6.24 -5.89
CA LEU A 62 6.46 -6.97 -7.03
C LEU A 62 5.70 -8.23 -6.58
N ILE A 63 6.33 -9.05 -5.73
CA ILE A 63 5.71 -10.28 -5.20
C ILE A 63 4.43 -9.96 -4.41
N ARG A 64 4.50 -8.98 -3.50
CA ARG A 64 3.32 -8.55 -2.72
C ARG A 64 2.17 -8.12 -3.63
N ARG A 65 2.46 -7.29 -4.64
CA ARG A 65 1.44 -6.79 -5.58
C ARG A 65 0.89 -7.88 -6.50
N LYS A 66 1.69 -8.89 -6.84
CA LYS A 66 1.23 -10.07 -7.58
C LYS A 66 0.23 -10.87 -6.73
N ASN A 67 0.54 -11.11 -5.46
CA ASN A 67 -0.35 -11.87 -4.56
C ASN A 67 -1.66 -11.11 -4.25
N GLU A 68 -1.61 -9.78 -4.12
CA GLU A 68 -2.81 -8.92 -3.99
C GLU A 68 -3.77 -9.02 -5.18
N LYS A 69 -3.31 -9.43 -6.38
CA LYS A 69 -4.18 -9.60 -7.57
C LYS A 69 -4.81 -10.98 -7.71
N VAL A 70 -4.23 -12.00 -7.07
CA VAL A 70 -4.74 -13.39 -7.13
C VAL A 70 -5.84 -13.61 -6.10
N LYS A 71 -5.85 -12.78 -5.06
CA LYS A 71 -6.86 -12.76 -4.00
C LYS A 71 -8.07 -11.96 -4.41
#